data_AF-A0A1H3TDZ4-F1
#
_entry.id   AF-A0A1H3TDZ4-F1
#
_cell.length_a   1.000
_cell.length_b   1.000
_cell.length_c   1.000
_cell.angle_alpha   90.00
_cell.angle_beta   90.00
_cell.angle_gamma   90.00
#
_symmetry.space_group_name_H-M   'P 1'
#
loop_
_entity.id
_entity.type
_entity.pdbx_description
1 polymer ?
#
loop_
_entity_poly.entity_id
_entity_poly.type
_entity_poly.pdbx_seq_one_letter_code
_entity_poly.pdbx_strand_id
1 'polypeptide(L)' 'MTSQRYRGGRQSKGDRQALISRVATPLGEAVREKADAHGMSVNDYIASVLAREVGMAELAPQAPLLPRYEELPISA' A
#
# COMPACT_ATOMS: atom_id res chain seq x y z
N MET A 1 23.67 25.73 -3.48
CA MET A 1 22.59 24.92 -2.89
C MET A 1 22.78 23.49 -3.37
N THR A 2 23.29 22.62 -2.50
CA THR A 2 23.67 21.23 -2.82
C THR A 2 22.43 20.33 -2.76
N SER A 3 21.94 19.87 -3.91
CA SER A 3 20.85 18.89 -3.99
C SER A 3 21.43 17.50 -3.70
N GLN A 4 21.24 17.00 -2.49
CA GLN A 4 21.61 15.64 -2.12
C GLN A 4 20.62 14.67 -2.82
N ARG A 5 21.04 14.07 -3.94
CA ARG A 5 20.31 12.97 -4.59
C ARG A 5 20.55 11.72 -3.76
N TYR A 6 19.58 11.35 -2.93
CA TYR A 6 19.60 10.11 -2.16
C TYR A 6 19.69 8.92 -3.14
N ARG A 7 20.83 8.26 -3.21
CA ARG A 7 21.00 6.99 -3.94
C ARG A 7 20.62 5.87 -2.98
N GLY A 8 19.60 5.11 -3.37
CA GLY A 8 18.75 4.32 -2.50
C GLY A 8 19.43 3.16 -1.78
N GLY A 9 18.88 2.85 -0.61
CA GLY A 9 19.11 1.58 0.07
C GLY A 9 18.40 0.41 -0.64
N ARG A 10 18.56 -0.80 -0.08
CA ARG A 10 17.92 -2.03 -0.58
C ARG A 10 16.44 -1.78 -0.86
N GLN A 11 16.03 -1.97 -2.11
CA GLN A 11 14.65 -1.78 -2.57
C GLN A 11 13.75 -2.73 -1.77
N SER A 12 13.07 -2.21 -0.74
CA SER A 12 12.44 -3.08 0.27
C SER A 12 11.17 -3.78 -0.23
N LYS A 13 10.73 -3.49 -1.47
CA LYS A 13 9.37 -3.81 -1.96
C LYS A 13 9.24 -4.17 -3.45
N GLY A 14 10.35 -4.45 -4.14
CA GLY A 14 10.37 -4.79 -5.57
C GLY A 14 10.15 -3.59 -6.50
N ASP A 15 9.99 -3.86 -7.80
CA ASP A 15 9.73 -2.84 -8.82
C ASP A 15 8.25 -2.44 -8.82
N ARG A 16 7.96 -1.14 -8.70
CA ARG A 16 6.60 -0.60 -8.57
C ARG A 16 6.49 0.76 -9.24
N GLN A 17 5.41 0.98 -9.99
CA GLN A 17 5.08 2.29 -10.55
C GLN A 17 4.14 3.05 -9.60
N ALA A 18 4.45 4.32 -9.33
CA ALA A 18 3.55 5.20 -8.59
C ALA A 18 2.43 5.72 -9.51
N LEU A 19 1.17 5.56 -9.08
CA LEU A 19 0.01 6.16 -9.71
C LEU A 19 -0.58 7.21 -8.77
N ILE A 20 -0.86 8.41 -9.28
CA ILE A 20 -1.38 9.53 -8.48
C ILE A 20 -2.62 10.09 -9.17
N SER A 21 -3.71 10.21 -8.40
CA SER A 21 -4.93 10.91 -8.81
C SER A 21 -5.40 11.82 -7.69
N ARG A 22 -5.93 13.00 -8.05
CA ARG A 22 -6.56 13.94 -7.12
C ARG A 22 -8.06 13.74 -7.21
N VAL A 23 -8.65 13.17 -6.16
CA VAL A 23 -10.09 12.92 -6.06
C VAL A 23 -10.76 13.91 -5.11
N ALA A 24 -12.07 14.06 -5.21
CA ALA A 24 -12.84 14.80 -4.22
C ALA A 24 -12.71 14.13 -2.84
N THR A 25 -12.61 14.94 -1.77
CA THR A 25 -12.52 14.47 -0.37
C THR A 25 -13.51 13.33 -0.04
N PRO A 26 -14.83 13.43 -0.34
CA PRO A 26 -15.76 12.36 0.00
C PRO A 26 -15.43 11.00 -0.67
N LEU A 27 -14.84 11.01 -1.86
CA LEU A 27 -14.39 9.77 -2.51
C LEU A 27 -13.17 9.20 -1.78
N GLY A 28 -12.23 10.05 -1.35
CA GLY A 28 -11.08 9.63 -0.55
C GLY A 28 -11.49 8.98 0.78
N GLU A 29 -12.47 9.56 1.48
CA GLU A 29 -13.01 8.99 2.71
C GLU A 29 -13.69 7.63 2.47
N ALA A 30 -14.55 7.53 1.46
CA ALA A 30 -15.21 6.27 1.12
C ALA A 30 -14.20 5.15 0.75
N VAL A 31 -13.10 5.51 0.09
CA VAL A 31 -12.01 4.56 -0.21
C VAL A 31 -11.31 4.10 1.07
N ARG A 32 -11.10 4.99 2.03
CA ARG A 32 -10.49 4.67 3.33
C ARG A 32 -11.37 3.73 4.14
N GLU A 33 -12.66 4.04 4.27
CA GLU A 33 -13.62 3.19 4.98
C GLU A 33 -13.69 1.78 4.40
N LYS A 34 -13.67 1.65 3.07
CA LYS A 34 -13.63 0.33 2.42
C LYS A 34 -12.31 -0.38 2.66
N ALA A 35 -11.17 0.31 2.59
CA ALA A 35 -9.87 -0.30 2.90
C ALA A 35 -9.86 -0.88 4.32
N ASP A 36 -10.37 -0.11 5.31
CA ASP A 36 -10.48 -0.54 6.70
C ASP A 36 -11.41 -1.75 6.85
N ALA A 37 -12.58 -1.75 6.19
CA ALA A 37 -13.51 -2.88 6.18
C ALA A 37 -12.91 -4.16 5.57
N HIS A 38 -11.96 -4.02 4.66
CA HIS A 38 -11.21 -5.13 4.06
C HIS A 38 -9.94 -5.51 4.83
N GLY A 39 -9.60 -4.81 5.92
CA GLY A 39 -8.35 -5.03 6.66
C GLY A 39 -7.11 -4.71 5.83
N MET A 40 -7.23 -3.82 4.85
CA MET A 40 -6.18 -3.46 3.90
C MET A 40 -5.67 -2.05 4.16
N SER A 41 -4.43 -1.76 3.78
CA SER A 41 -4.03 -0.36 3.63
C SER A 41 -4.80 0.28 2.47
N VAL A 42 -4.97 1.61 2.51
CA VAL A 42 -5.62 2.36 1.42
C VAL A 42 -4.94 2.07 0.07
N ASN A 43 -3.60 1.98 0.04
CA ASN A 43 -2.85 1.68 -1.16
C ASN A 43 -3.12 0.26 -1.68
N ASP A 44 -3.20 -0.72 -0.79
CA ASP A 44 -3.49 -2.11 -1.18
C ASP A 44 -4.94 -2.24 -1.68
N TYR A 45 -5.87 -1.55 -1.04
CA TYR A 45 -7.25 -1.50 -1.49
C TYR A 45 -7.35 -0.90 -2.90
N ILE A 46 -6.72 0.26 -3.15
CA ILE A 46 -6.69 0.90 -4.48
C ILE A 46 -6.03 -0.03 -5.51
N ALA A 47 -4.89 -0.63 -5.18
CA ALA A 47 -4.22 -1.57 -6.07
C ALA A 47 -5.10 -2.79 -6.40
N SER A 48 -5.83 -3.33 -5.42
CA SER A 48 -6.76 -4.45 -5.63
C SER A 48 -7.92 -4.09 -6.56
N VAL A 49 -8.48 -2.88 -6.42
CA VAL A 49 -9.55 -2.38 -7.29
C VAL A 49 -9.03 -2.22 -8.71
N LEU A 50 -7.88 -1.56 -8.88
CA LEU A 50 -7.27 -1.35 -10.19
C LEU A 50 -6.91 -2.67 -10.88
N ALA A 51 -6.27 -3.59 -10.18
CA ALA A 51 -5.88 -4.90 -10.69
C ALA A 51 -7.09 -5.67 -11.23
N ARG A 52 -8.20 -5.67 -10.49
CA ARG A 52 -9.45 -6.33 -10.92
C ARG A 52 -10.08 -5.64 -12.12
N GLU A 53 -10.12 -4.32 -12.13
CA GLU A 53 -10.74 -3.53 -13.19
C GLU A 53 -10.01 -3.69 -14.53
N VAL A 54 -8.67 -3.76 -14.51
CA VAL A 54 -7.86 -3.93 -15.73
C VAL A 54 -7.64 -5.38 -16.13
N GLY A 55 -8.30 -6.34 -15.45
CA GLY A 55 -8.20 -7.77 -15.76
C GLY A 55 -6.89 -8.45 -15.35
N MET A 56 -6.17 -7.89 -14.39
CA MET A 56 -4.91 -8.41 -13.82
C MET A 56 -5.08 -8.80 -12.34
N ALA A 57 -6.15 -9.53 -12.01
CA ALA A 57 -6.51 -9.86 -10.63
C ALA A 57 -5.43 -10.65 -9.88
N GLU A 58 -4.56 -11.38 -10.60
CA GLU A 58 -3.39 -12.08 -10.08
C GLU A 58 -2.32 -11.14 -9.50
N LEU A 59 -2.33 -9.86 -9.87
CA LEU A 59 -1.47 -8.83 -9.32
C LEU A 59 -2.10 -8.09 -8.12
N ALA A 60 -3.33 -8.42 -7.76
CA ALA A 60 -3.97 -7.82 -6.59
C ALA A 60 -3.19 -8.19 -5.31
N PRO A 61 -2.96 -7.24 -4.40
CA PRO A 61 -2.30 -7.55 -3.14
C PRO A 61 -3.15 -8.57 -2.39
N GLN A 62 -2.51 -9.66 -1.97
CA GLN A 62 -3.13 -10.56 -1.01
C GLN A 62 -3.25 -9.79 0.30
N ALA A 63 -4.47 -9.69 0.83
CA ALA A 63 -4.71 -9.03 2.10
C ALA A 63 -3.71 -9.58 3.13
N PRO A 64 -2.85 -8.74 3.73
CA PRO A 64 -2.13 -9.21 4.88
C PRO A 64 -3.18 -9.50 5.95
N LEU A 65 -3.28 -10.75 6.40
CA LEU A 65 -3.71 -11.02 7.76
C LEU A 65 -2.80 -10.14 8.61
N LEU A 66 -3.26 -8.98 9.09
CA LEU A 66 -2.46 -8.07 9.91
C LEU A 66 -1.68 -8.94 10.90
N PRO A 67 -0.34 -9.05 10.78
CA PRO A 67 0.38 -9.85 11.73
C PRO A 67 0.18 -9.15 13.06
N ARG A 68 -0.52 -9.83 13.98
CA ARG A 68 -0.56 -9.45 15.38
C ARG A 68 0.92 -9.34 15.77
N TYR A 69 1.44 -8.13 15.91
CA TYR A 69 2.85 -7.91 16.19
C TYR A 69 3.15 -8.59 17.52
N GLU A 70 3.83 -9.73 17.45
CA GLU A 70 4.30 -10.45 18.62
C GLU A 70 5.65 -9.83 18.96
N GLU A 71 5.69 -9.07 20.07
CA GLU A 71 6.93 -8.45 20.53
C GLU A 71 7.92 -9.55 20.89
N LEU A 72 9.02 -9.63 20.14
CA LEU A 72 10.12 -10.55 20.47
C LEU A 72 10.91 -9.98 21.66
N PRO A 73 11.27 -10.81 22.65
CA PRO A 73 11.99 -10.34 23.82
C PRO A 73 13.37 -9.81 23.41
N ILE A 74 13.67 -8.58 23.81
CA ILE A 74 15.02 -8.01 23.70
C ILE A 74 15.84 -8.62 24.84
N SER A 75 16.73 -9.57 24.52
CA SER A 75 17.70 -10.06 25.50
C SER A 75 18.69 -8.93 25.84
N ALA A 76 18.82 -8.64 27.14
CA ALA A 76 19.73 -7.65 27.71
C ALA A 76 21.20 -8.07 27.60
#